data_AF-A0A179F1E7-F1
#
_entry.id   AF-A0A179F1E7-F1
#
_cell.length_a   1.000
_cell.length_b   1.000
_cell.length_c   1.000
_cell.angle_alpha   90.00
_cell.angle_beta   90.00
_cell.angle_gamma   90.00
#
_symmetry.space_group_name_H-M   'P 1'
#
loop_
_entity.id
_entity.type
_entity.pdbx_description
1 polymer ?
#
loop_
_entity_poly.entity_id
_entity_poly.type
_entity_poly.pdbx_seq_one_letter_code
_entity_poly.pdbx_strand_id
1 'polypeptide(L)'
;MRWLGLWLDRRLSFKFHVDEWSAKARRVANLLKGIANTKHGPLPRAVRRAVKACVEPTLFYGAEAWYPGEVAPSVANPNRIVSTQVKHLVLRLDKVLRHASRAALPVWKTTPIPAMHREAGTPPASIALAAQQIRFSARLKSLDGRHPLVKRASRKPPRAPHTRNPSSTRRVKPTFQSRLQQASPLQTANKAETAGDFLEWLGTAAAATLIVYSDGSQLPNGAVGFGFAVHRDKQSLVQGSGRLGPSEVFDAEATGALEGLRAALRLGDTTSNVVVCTDNLAVASCLRGNPADSSQDKFTRFQELASSHGNVHVRWIPGHTNIPGNEEADGLAKAGCLQAEPPGAIPSLAYLRRLARQQSRDAFKAWWSTEAPESYKPLNLEATTSCPPELALPRATLHSLLAARSRHGDFADYHERFNHDDARLDCSCGRRKAPEHPFYCRKIPPRLRMRLTPSPAEAVHHAVGKGFKAFVEMTSESSFFQRICPRH
;
A
#
# COMPACT_ATOMS: atom_id res chain seq x y z
N MET A 1 -11.04 -32.03 -10.08
CA MET A 1 -11.24 -32.18 -8.62
C MET A 1 -11.41 -30.79 -8.01
N ARG A 2 -12.26 -30.62 -7.00
CA ARG A 2 -12.36 -29.37 -6.23
C ARG A 2 -11.77 -29.58 -4.84
N TRP A 3 -10.84 -28.73 -4.42
CA TRP A 3 -10.18 -28.82 -3.12
C TRP A 3 -10.01 -27.43 -2.51
N LEU A 4 -10.55 -27.21 -1.30
CA LEU A 4 -10.51 -25.90 -0.62
C LEU A 4 -10.94 -24.72 -1.53
N GLY A 5 -11.92 -24.94 -2.43
CA GLY A 5 -12.38 -23.92 -3.37
C GLY A 5 -11.56 -23.75 -4.65
N LEU A 6 -10.41 -24.43 -4.78
CA LEU A 6 -9.62 -24.50 -6.01
C LEU A 6 -10.15 -25.62 -6.92
N TRP A 7 -10.22 -25.33 -8.22
CA TRP A 7 -10.52 -26.36 -9.22
C TRP A 7 -9.23 -26.83 -9.89
N LEU A 8 -8.88 -28.08 -9.63
CA LEU A 8 -7.72 -28.76 -10.18
C LEU A 8 -8.16 -29.60 -11.39
N ASP A 9 -7.73 -29.20 -12.57
CA ASP A 9 -7.88 -29.96 -13.81
C ASP A 9 -6.69 -30.94 -14.00
N ARG A 10 -6.87 -31.98 -14.82
CA ARG A 10 -5.86 -33.04 -14.99
C ARG A 10 -4.49 -32.51 -15.44
N ARG A 11 -4.46 -31.40 -16.18
CA ARG A 11 -3.25 -30.77 -16.70
C ARG A 11 -2.74 -29.62 -15.83
N LEU A 12 -3.42 -29.32 -14.71
CA LEU A 12 -3.17 -28.13 -13.88
C LEU A 12 -3.07 -26.85 -14.71
N SER A 13 -3.91 -26.72 -15.74
CA SER A 13 -4.03 -25.50 -16.54
C SER A 13 -4.80 -24.41 -15.82
N PHE A 14 -5.61 -24.76 -14.81
CA PHE A 14 -6.46 -23.85 -14.04
C PHE A 14 -7.45 -23.03 -14.87
N LYS A 15 -7.67 -23.38 -16.14
CA LYS A 15 -8.62 -22.68 -17.03
C LYS A 15 -10.04 -22.66 -16.46
N PHE A 16 -10.53 -23.83 -16.02
CA PHE A 16 -11.85 -23.94 -15.41
C PHE A 16 -11.95 -23.15 -14.10
N HIS A 17 -10.89 -23.19 -13.27
CA HIS A 17 -10.82 -22.39 -12.03
C HIS A 17 -10.97 -20.90 -12.30
N VAL A 18 -10.19 -20.38 -13.25
CA VAL A 18 -10.21 -18.97 -13.64
C VAL A 18 -11.57 -18.58 -14.21
N ASP A 19 -12.19 -19.44 -15.03
CA ASP A 19 -13.53 -19.18 -15.59
C ASP A 19 -14.61 -19.10 -14.51
N GLU A 20 -14.61 -20.05 -13.57
CA GLU A 20 -15.58 -20.11 -12.48
C GLU A 20 -15.48 -18.88 -11.56
N TRP A 21 -14.27 -18.50 -11.16
CA TRP A 21 -14.06 -17.31 -10.31
C TRP A 21 -14.26 -16.00 -11.08
N SER A 22 -13.94 -15.96 -12.37
CA SER A 22 -14.30 -14.85 -13.26
C SER A 22 -15.81 -14.66 -13.33
N ALA A 23 -16.58 -15.74 -13.47
CA ALA A 23 -18.04 -15.70 -13.51
C ALA A 23 -18.62 -15.20 -12.16
N LYS A 24 -18.09 -15.65 -11.03
CA LYS A 24 -18.47 -15.15 -9.69
C LYS A 24 -18.20 -13.67 -9.53
N ALA A 25 -16.98 -13.23 -9.82
CA ALA A 25 -16.59 -11.83 -9.74
C ALA A 25 -17.41 -10.96 -10.72
N ARG A 26 -17.72 -11.49 -11.91
CA ARG A 26 -18.61 -10.84 -12.89
C ARG A 26 -20.01 -10.59 -12.34
N ARG A 27 -20.61 -11.54 -11.60
CA ARG A 27 -21.93 -11.35 -10.97
C ARG A 27 -21.91 -10.18 -9.98
N VAL A 28 -20.89 -10.11 -9.12
CA VAL A 28 -20.72 -8.98 -8.18
C VAL A 28 -20.53 -7.66 -8.94
N ALA A 29 -19.70 -7.65 -9.98
CA ALA A 29 -19.50 -6.45 -10.80
C ALA A 29 -20.77 -6.01 -11.55
N ASN A 30 -21.63 -6.94 -11.96
CA ASN A 30 -22.93 -6.63 -12.56
C ASN A 30 -23.88 -5.97 -11.55
N LEU A 31 -23.91 -6.43 -10.30
CA LEU A 31 -24.69 -5.79 -9.24
C LEU A 31 -24.24 -4.34 -9.01
N LEU A 32 -22.92 -4.12 -8.90
CA LEU A 32 -22.36 -2.77 -8.76
C LEU A 32 -22.69 -1.87 -9.97
N LYS A 33 -22.77 -2.46 -11.16
CA LYS A 33 -23.18 -1.75 -12.37
C LYS A 33 -24.69 -1.47 -12.41
N GLY A 34 -25.51 -2.31 -11.80
CA GLY A 34 -26.97 -2.12 -11.74
C GLY A 34 -27.38 -0.92 -10.87
N ILE A 35 -26.61 -0.61 -9.83
CA ILE A 35 -26.89 0.50 -8.90
C ILE A 35 -26.30 1.84 -9.34
N ALA A 36 -25.58 1.90 -10.48
CA ALA A 36 -24.91 3.10 -10.93
C ALA A 36 -24.94 3.22 -12.46
N ASN A 37 -25.28 4.40 -12.96
CA ASN A 37 -25.15 4.74 -14.37
C ASN A 37 -24.19 5.92 -14.57
N THR A 38 -24.18 6.56 -15.73
CA THR A 38 -23.26 7.67 -16.00
C THR A 38 -23.61 8.95 -15.20
N LYS A 39 -24.88 9.17 -14.89
CA LYS A 39 -25.38 10.40 -14.24
C LYS A 39 -25.71 10.18 -12.76
N HIS A 40 -26.30 9.04 -12.42
CA HIS A 40 -26.88 8.72 -11.11
C HIS A 40 -26.22 7.50 -10.47
N GLY A 41 -26.37 7.40 -9.14
CA GLY A 41 -25.86 6.30 -8.32
C GLY A 41 -24.82 6.77 -7.30
N PRO A 42 -24.23 5.83 -6.53
CA PRO A 42 -23.26 6.15 -5.49
C PRO A 42 -22.02 6.85 -6.04
N LEU A 43 -21.31 7.57 -5.16
CA LEU A 43 -20.05 8.22 -5.53
C LEU A 43 -19.06 7.20 -6.13
N PRO A 44 -18.36 7.55 -7.23
CA PRO A 44 -17.37 6.68 -7.87
C PRO A 44 -16.35 6.09 -6.90
N ARG A 45 -15.89 6.86 -5.90
CA ARG A 45 -14.98 6.37 -4.84
C ARG A 45 -15.56 5.22 -4.02
N ALA A 46 -16.86 5.23 -3.75
CA ALA A 46 -17.54 4.20 -2.98
C ALA A 46 -17.69 2.92 -3.80
N VAL A 47 -18.10 3.05 -5.07
CA VAL A 47 -18.19 1.90 -5.98
C VAL A 47 -16.80 1.29 -6.22
N ARG A 48 -15.76 2.11 -6.41
CA ARG A 48 -14.37 1.62 -6.48
C ARG A 48 -13.97 0.87 -5.21
N ARG A 49 -14.31 1.39 -4.03
CA ARG A 49 -14.04 0.70 -2.75
C ARG A 49 -14.71 -0.68 -2.73
N ALA A 50 -15.96 -0.78 -3.19
CA ALA A 50 -16.66 -2.05 -3.31
C ALA A 50 -16.02 -3.00 -4.35
N VAL A 51 -15.52 -2.48 -5.48
CA VAL A 51 -14.74 -3.28 -6.44
C VAL A 51 -13.49 -3.87 -5.76
N LYS A 52 -12.71 -3.05 -5.05
CA LYS A 52 -11.51 -3.50 -4.33
C LYS A 52 -11.81 -4.47 -3.20
N ALA A 53 -12.91 -4.29 -2.49
CA ALA A 53 -13.26 -5.10 -1.33
C ALA A 53 -13.96 -6.43 -1.69
N CYS A 54 -14.74 -6.46 -2.78
CA CYS A 54 -15.62 -7.59 -3.09
C CYS A 54 -15.27 -8.27 -4.42
N VAL A 55 -14.93 -7.50 -5.46
CA VAL A 55 -14.64 -8.06 -6.80
C VAL A 55 -13.23 -8.59 -6.88
N GLU A 56 -12.21 -7.79 -6.51
CA GLU A 56 -10.81 -8.21 -6.61
C GLU A 56 -10.49 -9.48 -5.79
N PRO A 57 -10.91 -9.62 -4.51
CA PRO A 57 -10.61 -10.84 -3.75
C PRO A 57 -11.30 -12.09 -4.32
N THR A 58 -12.49 -11.93 -4.89
CA THR A 58 -13.21 -13.01 -5.59
C THR A 58 -12.50 -13.37 -6.90
N LEU A 59 -12.08 -12.36 -7.65
CA LEU A 59 -11.47 -12.53 -8.98
C LEU A 59 -10.10 -13.21 -8.88
N PHE A 60 -9.28 -12.81 -7.91
CA PHE A 60 -7.93 -13.33 -7.71
C PHE A 60 -7.84 -14.48 -6.70
N TYR A 61 -8.98 -15.12 -6.41
CA TYR A 61 -9.03 -16.21 -5.45
C TYR A 61 -8.12 -17.36 -5.88
N GLY A 62 -7.22 -17.75 -4.98
CA GLY A 62 -6.31 -18.86 -5.19
C GLY A 62 -5.20 -18.59 -6.20
N ALA A 63 -4.92 -17.33 -6.55
CA ALA A 63 -3.81 -16.97 -7.43
C ALA A 63 -2.46 -17.54 -6.94
N GLU A 64 -2.28 -17.69 -5.62
CA GLU A 64 -1.09 -18.30 -5.02
C GLU A 64 -0.85 -19.76 -5.47
N ALA A 65 -1.90 -20.45 -5.92
CA ALA A 65 -1.81 -21.85 -6.33
C ALA A 65 -1.50 -22.04 -7.82
N TRP A 66 -1.85 -21.07 -8.68
CA TRP A 66 -1.82 -21.24 -10.13
C TRP A 66 -1.07 -20.15 -10.90
N TYR A 67 -0.77 -19.00 -10.28
CA TYR A 67 -0.08 -17.89 -10.95
C TYR A 67 1.41 -17.85 -10.56
N PRO A 68 2.30 -18.45 -11.36
CA PRO A 68 3.75 -18.41 -11.13
C PRO A 68 4.40 -17.08 -11.57
N GLY A 69 3.64 -16.12 -12.10
CA GLY A 69 4.15 -14.99 -12.89
C GLY A 69 3.97 -15.24 -14.38
N GLU A 70 3.95 -14.20 -15.22
CA GLU A 70 3.87 -14.37 -16.69
C GLU A 70 5.15 -14.96 -17.30
N VAL A 71 6.27 -14.78 -16.60
CA VAL A 71 7.56 -15.37 -16.94
C VAL A 71 8.19 -15.99 -15.69
N ALA A 72 8.97 -17.04 -15.88
CA ALA A 72 9.70 -17.72 -14.82
C ALA A 72 11.03 -18.29 -15.36
N PRO A 73 12.02 -18.55 -14.49
CA PRO A 73 13.20 -19.33 -14.84
C PRO A 73 12.82 -20.68 -15.46
N SER A 74 13.52 -21.08 -16.53
CA SER A 74 13.32 -22.38 -17.15
C SER A 74 13.77 -23.49 -16.20
N VAL A 75 12.98 -24.56 -16.14
CA VAL A 75 13.31 -25.77 -15.37
C VAL A 75 14.60 -26.40 -15.86
N ALA A 76 14.88 -26.32 -17.18
CA ALA A 76 16.09 -26.88 -17.78
C ALA A 76 17.32 -25.99 -17.61
N ASN A 77 17.13 -24.66 -17.59
CA ASN A 77 18.21 -23.69 -17.39
C ASN A 77 17.69 -22.49 -16.57
N PRO A 78 18.01 -22.42 -15.27
CA PRO A 78 17.55 -21.35 -14.39
C PRO A 78 17.98 -19.94 -14.80
N ASN A 79 19.04 -19.79 -15.62
CA ASN A 79 19.48 -18.48 -16.12
C ASN A 79 18.64 -17.99 -17.30
N ARG A 80 17.82 -18.86 -17.90
CA ARG A 80 16.93 -18.52 -19.02
C ARG A 80 15.52 -18.26 -18.50
N ILE A 81 15.00 -17.06 -18.72
CA ILE A 81 13.62 -16.71 -18.41
C ILE A 81 12.71 -17.15 -19.58
N VAL A 82 11.60 -17.82 -19.27
CA VAL A 82 10.63 -18.33 -20.24
C VAL A 82 9.20 -17.96 -19.85
N SER A 83 8.30 -17.88 -20.84
CA SER A 83 6.86 -17.69 -20.61
C SER A 83 6.27 -18.89 -19.86
N THR A 84 5.43 -18.59 -18.87
CA THR A 84 4.67 -19.61 -18.10
C THR A 84 3.35 -19.98 -18.76
N GLN A 85 3.05 -19.41 -19.94
CA GLN A 85 1.83 -19.66 -20.72
C GLN A 85 0.52 -19.25 -20.02
N VAL A 86 0.57 -18.46 -18.94
CA VAL A 86 -0.63 -18.01 -18.18
C VAL A 86 -1.26 -16.72 -18.71
N LYS A 87 -0.66 -16.04 -19.71
CA LYS A 87 -1.13 -14.75 -20.24
C LYS A 87 -2.61 -14.78 -20.64
N HIS A 88 -3.07 -15.88 -21.25
CA HIS A 88 -4.46 -16.05 -21.66
C HIS A 88 -5.44 -16.07 -20.46
N LEU A 89 -5.01 -16.58 -19.29
CA LEU A 89 -5.79 -16.55 -18.05
C LEU A 89 -5.82 -15.14 -17.46
N VAL A 90 -4.68 -14.45 -17.46
CA VAL A 90 -4.57 -13.05 -17.00
C VAL A 90 -5.52 -12.16 -17.80
N LEU A 91 -5.57 -12.31 -19.13
CA LEU A 91 -6.47 -11.56 -20.00
C LEU A 91 -7.96 -11.85 -19.73
N ARG A 92 -8.31 -13.06 -19.27
CA ARG A 92 -9.68 -13.39 -18.84
C ARG A 92 -10.06 -12.66 -17.56
N LEU A 93 -9.16 -12.64 -16.58
CA LEU A 93 -9.37 -11.88 -15.34
C LEU A 93 -9.46 -10.38 -15.61
N ASP A 94 -8.60 -9.87 -16.49
CA ASP A 94 -8.59 -8.46 -16.86
C ASP A 94 -9.91 -8.01 -17.50
N LYS A 95 -10.53 -8.85 -18.35
CA LYS A 95 -11.91 -8.60 -18.85
C LYS A 95 -12.90 -8.39 -17.70
N VAL A 96 -12.75 -9.10 -16.59
CA VAL A 96 -13.61 -8.93 -15.42
C VAL A 96 -13.36 -7.62 -14.72
N LEU A 97 -12.09 -7.33 -14.44
CA LEU A 97 -11.64 -6.11 -13.79
C LEU A 97 -12.06 -4.87 -14.57
N ARG A 98 -11.88 -4.85 -15.89
CA ARG A 98 -12.29 -3.77 -16.78
C ARG A 98 -13.78 -3.45 -16.74
N HIS A 99 -14.63 -4.47 -16.60
CA HIS A 99 -16.07 -4.26 -16.45
C HIS A 99 -16.43 -3.75 -15.06
N ALA A 100 -15.72 -4.21 -14.01
CA ALA A 100 -15.88 -3.67 -12.66
C ALA A 100 -15.43 -2.20 -12.58
N SER A 101 -14.32 -1.84 -13.23
CA SER A 101 -13.87 -0.45 -13.34
C SER A 101 -14.91 0.45 -14.02
N ARG A 102 -15.63 -0.06 -15.05
CA ARG A 102 -16.75 0.66 -15.68
C ARG A 102 -17.99 0.80 -14.78
N ALA A 103 -18.16 -0.05 -13.77
CA ALA A 103 -19.21 0.19 -12.77
C ALA A 103 -18.85 1.42 -11.91
N ALA A 104 -17.58 1.52 -11.50
CA ALA A 104 -17.10 2.65 -10.72
C ALA A 104 -17.07 3.96 -11.51
N LEU A 105 -16.56 3.92 -12.75
CA LEU A 105 -16.34 5.09 -13.58
C LEU A 105 -17.54 5.41 -14.49
N PRO A 106 -18.02 6.66 -14.52
CA PRO A 106 -19.06 7.09 -15.46
C PRO A 106 -18.44 7.39 -16.84
N VAL A 107 -17.90 6.37 -17.51
CA VAL A 107 -17.22 6.47 -18.81
C VAL A 107 -18.01 5.81 -19.93
N TRP A 108 -17.66 6.14 -21.17
CA TRP A 108 -18.24 5.50 -22.36
C TRP A 108 -17.70 4.07 -22.52
N LYS A 109 -18.47 3.21 -23.19
CA LYS A 109 -18.06 1.82 -23.46
C LYS A 109 -16.74 1.77 -24.24
N THR A 110 -16.55 2.72 -25.16
CA THR A 110 -15.39 2.86 -26.06
C THR A 110 -14.16 3.50 -25.42
N THR A 111 -14.24 4.00 -24.17
CA THR A 111 -13.10 4.66 -23.52
C THR A 111 -11.87 3.73 -23.53
N PRO A 112 -10.67 4.24 -23.90
CA PRO A 112 -9.46 3.44 -23.98
C PRO A 112 -9.19 2.66 -22.69
N ILE A 113 -8.81 1.40 -22.83
CA ILE A 113 -8.55 0.52 -21.69
C ILE A 113 -7.49 1.11 -20.75
N PRO A 114 -6.36 1.66 -21.24
CA PRO A 114 -5.36 2.24 -20.36
C PRO A 114 -5.88 3.40 -19.51
N ALA A 115 -6.62 4.33 -20.13
CA ALA A 115 -7.25 5.45 -19.44
C ALA A 115 -8.18 4.97 -18.33
N MET A 116 -8.99 3.94 -18.59
CA MET A 116 -9.91 3.40 -17.59
C MET A 116 -9.19 2.80 -16.36
N HIS A 117 -8.08 2.07 -16.54
CA HIS A 117 -7.31 1.56 -15.40
C HIS A 117 -6.74 2.70 -14.56
N ARG A 118 -6.18 3.71 -15.23
CA ARG A 118 -5.62 4.90 -14.58
C ARG A 118 -6.70 5.65 -13.79
N GLU A 119 -7.83 5.97 -14.42
CA GLU A 119 -8.90 6.77 -13.81
C GLU A 119 -9.59 6.01 -12.66
N ALA A 120 -9.64 4.68 -12.73
CA ALA A 120 -10.13 3.86 -11.63
C ALA A 120 -9.09 3.70 -10.50
N GLY A 121 -7.83 4.12 -10.70
CA GLY A 121 -6.71 3.80 -9.81
C GLY A 121 -6.63 2.30 -9.50
N THR A 122 -6.87 1.48 -10.53
CA THR A 122 -6.96 0.02 -10.43
C THR A 122 -6.07 -0.58 -11.51
N PRO A 123 -4.92 -1.17 -11.14
CA PRO A 123 -3.97 -1.68 -12.12
C PRO A 123 -4.56 -2.83 -12.96
N PRO A 124 -4.03 -3.10 -14.16
CA PRO A 124 -4.33 -4.31 -14.93
C PRO A 124 -4.14 -5.59 -14.10
N ALA A 125 -4.84 -6.66 -14.50
CA ALA A 125 -4.79 -7.93 -13.77
C ALA A 125 -3.36 -8.51 -13.65
N SER A 126 -2.50 -8.30 -14.65
CA SER A 126 -1.09 -8.74 -14.63
C SER A 126 -0.31 -8.14 -13.46
N ILE A 127 -0.42 -6.83 -13.27
CA ILE A 127 0.24 -6.09 -12.18
C ILE A 127 -0.39 -6.44 -10.83
N ALA A 128 -1.72 -6.58 -10.77
CA ALA A 128 -2.42 -6.97 -9.54
C ALA A 128 -2.02 -8.37 -9.05
N LEU A 129 -1.90 -9.33 -9.97
CA LEU A 129 -1.46 -10.70 -9.70
C LEU A 129 0.01 -10.77 -9.30
N ALA A 130 0.90 -10.05 -10.00
CA ALA A 130 2.30 -9.93 -9.60
C ALA A 130 2.43 -9.37 -8.18
N ALA A 131 1.66 -8.32 -7.86
CA ALA A 131 1.63 -7.77 -6.50
C ALA A 131 1.12 -8.79 -5.46
N GLN A 132 0.16 -9.65 -5.82
CA GLN A 132 -0.31 -10.73 -4.93
C GLN A 132 0.76 -11.79 -4.71
N GLN A 133 1.49 -12.17 -5.77
CA GLN A 133 2.61 -13.10 -5.68
C GLN A 133 3.70 -12.60 -4.72
N ILE A 134 4.07 -11.32 -4.80
CA ILE A 134 5.07 -10.72 -3.89
C ILE A 134 4.53 -10.62 -2.46
N ARG A 135 3.25 -10.27 -2.27
CA ARG A 135 2.63 -10.32 -0.92
C ARG A 135 2.63 -11.73 -0.35
N PHE A 136 2.39 -12.73 -1.18
CA PHE A 136 2.41 -14.13 -0.77
C PHE A 136 3.82 -14.58 -0.39
N SER A 137 4.86 -14.18 -1.14
CA SER A 137 6.25 -14.49 -0.77
C SER A 137 6.65 -13.86 0.56
N ALA A 138 6.24 -12.61 0.83
CA ALA A 138 6.42 -11.98 2.14
C ALA A 138 5.69 -12.76 3.25
N ARG A 139 4.46 -13.23 2.98
CA ARG A 139 3.71 -14.08 3.93
C ARG A 139 4.42 -15.40 4.19
N LEU A 140 5.01 -16.04 3.18
CA LEU A 140 5.75 -17.30 3.38
C LEU A 140 6.93 -17.12 4.34
N LYS A 141 7.61 -15.97 4.33
CA LYS A 141 8.68 -15.67 5.30
C LYS A 141 8.18 -15.47 6.73
N SER A 142 6.92 -15.07 6.92
CA SER A 142 6.30 -14.95 8.25
C SER A 142 5.83 -16.27 8.84
N LEU A 143 5.94 -17.38 8.10
CA LEU A 143 5.53 -18.69 8.58
C LEU A 143 6.63 -19.34 9.42
N ASP A 144 6.22 -20.18 10.36
CA ASP A 144 7.11 -21.00 11.17
C ASP A 144 8.05 -21.85 10.28
N GLY A 145 9.31 -22.01 10.70
CA GLY A 145 10.31 -22.77 9.93
C GLY A 145 9.93 -24.24 9.67
N ARG A 146 9.06 -24.82 10.51
CA ARG A 146 8.51 -26.18 10.32
C ARG A 146 7.37 -26.21 9.32
N HIS A 147 6.82 -25.07 8.92
CA HIS A 147 5.71 -24.98 7.99
C HIS A 147 6.09 -25.63 6.65
N PRO A 148 5.26 -26.54 6.09
CA PRO A 148 5.61 -27.29 4.87
C PRO A 148 5.96 -26.40 3.67
N LEU A 149 5.29 -25.25 3.54
CA LEU A 149 5.59 -24.29 2.46
C LEU A 149 6.94 -23.61 2.60
N VAL A 150 7.44 -23.38 3.83
CA VAL A 150 8.78 -22.82 4.05
C VAL A 150 9.81 -23.83 3.55
N LYS A 151 9.70 -25.10 4.00
CA LYS A 151 10.58 -26.19 3.53
C LYS A 151 10.58 -26.35 2.00
N ARG A 152 9.42 -26.19 1.35
CA ARG A 152 9.30 -26.24 -0.12
C ARG A 152 9.94 -25.04 -0.80
N ALA A 153 9.79 -23.84 -0.24
CA ALA A 153 10.38 -22.61 -0.78
C ALA A 153 11.90 -22.53 -0.55
N SER A 154 12.44 -23.16 0.50
CA SER A 154 13.87 -23.16 0.83
C SER A 154 14.71 -24.12 -0.02
N ARG A 155 14.13 -25.11 -0.70
CA ARG A 155 14.89 -26.02 -1.57
C ARG A 155 15.20 -25.32 -2.90
N LYS A 156 16.49 -25.29 -3.31
CA LYS A 156 16.86 -25.17 -4.74
C LYS A 156 15.97 -26.16 -5.51
N PRO A 157 15.30 -25.77 -6.61
CA PRO A 157 14.22 -26.56 -7.19
C PRO A 157 14.74 -27.95 -7.58
N PRO A 158 14.37 -29.02 -6.87
CA PRO A 158 14.70 -30.37 -7.30
C PRO A 158 13.65 -30.78 -8.34
N ARG A 159 14.08 -31.56 -9.34
CA ARG A 159 13.17 -32.34 -10.20
C ARG A 159 12.12 -33.02 -9.32
N ALA A 160 10.85 -32.92 -9.70
CA ALA A 160 9.74 -33.54 -8.97
C ALA A 160 10.05 -35.01 -8.67
N PRO A 161 9.75 -35.50 -7.45
CA PRO A 161 8.81 -36.62 -7.42
C PRO A 161 7.84 -36.63 -6.23
N HIS A 162 6.72 -37.30 -6.50
CA HIS A 162 5.74 -37.99 -5.64
C HIS A 162 5.43 -37.42 -4.25
N THR A 163 4.19 -36.94 -4.14
CA THR A 163 3.50 -36.53 -2.92
C THR A 163 3.40 -37.68 -1.91
N ARG A 164 3.92 -37.45 -0.71
CA ARG A 164 3.40 -38.06 0.53
C ARG A 164 2.98 -36.93 1.46
N ASN A 165 1.70 -36.96 1.87
CA ASN A 165 1.07 -35.94 2.72
C ASN A 165 1.74 -35.89 4.10
N PRO A 166 2.05 -34.69 4.63
CA PRO A 166 2.07 -34.46 6.06
C PRO A 166 0.76 -33.80 6.49
N SER A 167 0.19 -34.38 7.53
CA SER A 167 -0.96 -33.97 8.30
C SER A 167 -0.92 -32.51 8.79
N SER A 168 -2.12 -31.97 8.91
CA SER A 168 -2.51 -30.71 9.56
C SER A 168 -1.56 -30.20 10.65
N THR A 169 -1.04 -28.98 10.48
CA THR A 169 -0.56 -28.13 11.58
C THR A 169 -0.97 -26.69 11.35
N ARG A 170 -2.28 -26.42 11.40
CA ARG A 170 -2.77 -25.05 11.64
C ARG A 170 -2.57 -24.77 13.12
N ARG A 171 -1.47 -24.12 13.50
CA ARG A 171 -1.43 -23.45 14.81
C ARG A 171 -2.38 -22.25 14.73
N VAL A 172 -3.48 -22.36 15.46
CA VAL A 172 -4.17 -21.22 16.07
C VAL A 172 -3.08 -20.33 16.64
N LYS A 173 -3.17 -19.00 16.44
CA LYS A 173 -2.32 -18.05 17.16
C LYS A 173 -2.35 -18.49 18.62
N PRO A 174 -1.25 -18.95 19.23
CA PRO A 174 -1.29 -19.10 20.66
C PRO A 174 -1.53 -17.69 21.16
N THR A 175 -2.69 -17.46 21.75
CA THR A 175 -2.92 -16.34 22.64
C THR A 175 -1.98 -16.59 23.82
N PHE A 176 -0.68 -16.38 23.62
CA PHE A 176 0.20 -16.15 24.74
C PHE A 176 -0.29 -14.84 25.31
N GLN A 177 -1.18 -14.92 26.30
CA GLN A 177 -1.29 -13.87 27.29
C GLN A 177 0.11 -13.77 27.91
N SER A 178 0.92 -12.89 27.33
CA SER A 178 2.18 -12.50 27.92
C SER A 178 1.89 -12.04 29.34
N ARG A 179 2.55 -12.64 30.34
CA ARG A 179 2.42 -12.24 31.76
C ARG A 179 2.89 -10.81 32.02
N LEU A 180 3.47 -10.14 31.01
CA LEU A 180 3.96 -8.77 31.04
C LEU A 180 2.91 -7.70 30.73
N GLN A 181 1.61 -8.03 30.65
CA GLN A 181 0.57 -7.02 30.39
C GLN A 181 0.59 -5.90 31.44
N GLN A 182 1.33 -4.84 31.15
CA GLN A 182 1.33 -3.60 31.91
C GLN A 182 0.07 -2.84 31.55
N ALA A 183 -0.86 -2.76 32.51
CA ALA A 183 -2.20 -2.21 32.31
C ALA A 183 -2.23 -0.68 32.18
N SER A 184 -1.17 0.03 32.54
CA SER A 184 -1.13 1.49 32.45
C SER A 184 -1.11 1.96 30.98
N PRO A 185 -1.86 3.01 30.60
CA PRO A 185 -1.77 3.57 29.26
C PRO A 185 -0.35 4.06 28.97
N LEU A 186 0.13 3.84 27.74
CA LEU A 186 1.47 4.27 27.32
C LEU A 186 1.56 5.79 27.08
N GLN A 187 0.43 6.42 26.74
CA GLN A 187 0.33 7.85 26.51
C GLN A 187 -0.98 8.37 27.13
N THR A 188 -0.85 9.29 28.08
CA THR A 188 -1.98 9.88 28.82
C THR A 188 -2.07 11.39 28.66
N ALA A 189 -1.02 12.04 28.15
CA ALA A 189 -0.87 13.49 28.07
C ALA A 189 -0.27 13.93 26.73
N ASN A 190 -0.17 15.26 26.51
CA ASN A 190 0.51 15.81 25.35
C ASN A 190 2.04 15.63 25.47
N LYS A 191 2.78 15.85 24.37
CA LYS A 191 4.24 15.60 24.33
C LYS A 191 5.02 16.46 25.33
N ALA A 192 4.67 17.72 25.52
CA ALA A 192 5.40 18.63 26.38
C ALA A 192 5.21 18.27 27.86
N GLU A 193 3.96 18.00 28.26
CA GLU A 193 3.63 17.50 29.61
C GLU A 193 4.32 16.18 29.90
N THR A 194 4.26 15.22 28.97
CA THR A 194 4.92 13.91 29.15
C THR A 194 6.44 14.04 29.31
N ALA A 195 7.07 14.99 28.60
CA ALA A 195 8.50 15.26 28.73
C ALA A 195 8.82 15.86 30.11
N GLY A 196 8.02 16.81 30.59
CA GLY A 196 8.15 17.41 31.92
C GLY A 196 8.03 16.36 33.04
N ASP A 197 6.96 15.56 33.02
CA ASP A 197 6.72 14.48 33.98
C ASP A 197 7.86 13.45 33.98
N PHE A 198 8.43 13.16 32.80
CA PHE A 198 9.54 12.24 32.68
C PHE A 198 10.82 12.80 33.30
N LEU A 199 11.13 14.09 33.08
CA LEU A 199 12.31 14.74 33.66
C LEU A 199 12.20 14.89 35.18
N GLU A 200 11.01 15.17 35.70
CA GLU A 200 10.74 15.18 37.13
C GLU A 200 10.95 13.78 37.75
N TRP A 201 10.34 12.76 37.13
CA TRP A 201 10.53 11.37 37.54
C TRP A 201 12.02 10.96 37.49
N LEU A 202 12.75 11.36 36.44
CA LEU A 202 14.19 11.13 36.28
C LEU A 202 14.99 11.78 37.42
N GLY A 203 14.56 12.93 37.95
CA GLY A 203 15.17 13.58 39.10
C GLY A 203 15.04 12.80 40.41
N THR A 204 13.93 12.06 40.58
CA THR A 204 13.62 11.33 41.81
C THR A 204 14.01 9.84 41.81
N ALA A 205 13.98 9.18 40.65
CA ALA A 205 14.05 7.71 40.56
C ALA A 205 15.43 7.18 40.09
N ALA A 206 16.36 8.06 39.71
CA ALA A 206 17.58 7.69 38.97
C ALA A 206 18.70 7.05 39.80
N ALA A 207 18.70 7.18 41.13
CA ALA A 207 19.83 6.72 41.95
C ALA A 207 19.97 5.18 41.99
N ALA A 208 18.85 4.44 41.94
CA ALA A 208 18.82 2.97 42.03
C ALA A 208 18.27 2.26 40.78
N THR A 209 17.94 3.00 39.72
CA THR A 209 17.27 2.48 38.52
C THR A 209 18.19 2.57 37.31
N LEU A 210 18.31 1.48 36.54
CA LEU A 210 18.93 1.49 35.22
C LEU A 210 17.90 1.97 34.20
N ILE A 211 18.24 2.99 33.43
CA ILE A 211 17.35 3.57 32.42
C ILE A 211 17.96 3.31 31.05
N VAL A 212 17.29 2.49 30.26
CA VAL A 212 17.68 2.16 28.89
C VAL A 212 16.93 3.07 27.95
N TYR A 213 17.62 3.86 27.15
CA TYR A 213 17.06 4.58 26.02
C TYR A 213 17.38 3.81 24.75
N SER A 214 16.41 3.65 23.86
CA SER A 214 16.61 2.99 22.58
C SER A 214 15.90 3.71 21.45
N ASP A 215 16.54 3.76 20.30
CA ASP A 215 15.99 4.38 19.09
C ASP A 215 16.44 3.64 17.81
N GLY A 216 15.77 3.95 16.70
CA GLY A 216 16.07 3.45 15.37
C GLY A 216 16.08 4.59 14.35
N SER A 217 17.00 4.52 13.39
CA SER A 217 17.13 5.55 12.36
C SER A 217 17.22 4.96 10.97
N GLN A 218 16.92 5.77 9.96
CA GLN A 218 17.07 5.43 8.55
C GLN A 218 17.70 6.58 7.77
N LEU A 219 18.77 6.29 7.02
CA LEU A 219 19.38 7.25 6.09
C LEU A 219 18.65 7.27 4.74
N PRO A 220 18.83 8.35 3.93
CA PRO A 220 18.18 8.47 2.61
C PRO A 220 18.49 7.33 1.63
N ASN A 221 19.64 6.66 1.77
CA ASN A 221 20.02 5.49 0.98
C ASN A 221 19.30 4.19 1.42
N GLY A 222 18.44 4.26 2.44
CA GLY A 222 17.70 3.13 2.99
C GLY A 222 18.44 2.33 4.07
N ALA A 223 19.65 2.74 4.45
CA ALA A 223 20.39 2.15 5.57
C ALA A 223 19.63 2.34 6.88
N VAL A 224 19.41 1.24 7.62
CA VAL A 224 18.68 1.25 8.90
C VAL A 224 19.59 0.78 10.01
N GLY A 225 19.66 1.55 11.09
CA GLY A 225 20.50 1.30 12.26
C GLY A 225 19.75 1.49 13.56
N PHE A 226 20.19 0.79 14.61
CA PHE A 226 19.67 0.92 15.96
C PHE A 226 20.71 1.54 16.88
N GLY A 227 20.25 2.19 17.94
CA GLY A 227 21.08 2.75 19.00
C GLY A 227 20.44 2.50 20.36
N PHE A 228 21.26 2.32 21.39
CA PHE A 228 20.82 2.32 22.77
C PHE A 228 21.87 2.91 23.71
N ALA A 229 21.40 3.52 24.79
CA ALA A 229 22.23 4.02 25.88
C ALA A 229 21.63 3.59 27.22
N VAL A 230 22.45 3.11 28.15
CA VAL A 230 22.05 2.70 29.49
C VAL A 230 22.60 3.71 30.48
N HIS A 231 21.72 4.36 31.22
CA HIS A 231 22.06 5.39 32.19
C HIS A 231 21.75 4.94 33.62
N ARG A 232 22.49 5.51 34.57
CA ARG A 232 22.15 5.55 36.00
C ARG A 232 22.57 6.92 36.52
N ASP A 233 21.74 7.53 37.37
CA ASP A 233 22.03 8.85 37.93
C ASP A 233 22.48 9.90 36.88
N LYS A 234 21.76 9.96 35.76
CA LYS A 234 22.03 10.84 34.60
C LYS A 234 23.37 10.60 33.88
N GLN A 235 24.18 9.64 34.31
CA GLN A 235 25.44 9.27 33.65
C GLN A 235 25.21 8.11 32.68
N SER A 236 25.78 8.19 31.47
CA SER A 236 25.80 7.09 30.49
C SER A 236 26.83 6.06 30.92
N LEU A 237 26.37 4.81 31.15
CA LEU A 237 27.21 3.71 31.61
C LEU A 237 27.69 2.83 30.45
N VAL A 238 26.77 2.44 29.58
CA VAL A 238 27.03 1.59 28.41
C VAL A 238 26.17 2.06 27.27
N GLN A 239 26.78 2.13 26.10
CA GLN A 239 26.12 2.47 24.85
C GLN A 239 26.43 1.43 23.79
N GLY A 240 25.57 1.34 22.79
CA GLY A 240 25.80 0.49 21.64
C GLY A 240 24.98 0.92 20.44
N SER A 241 25.47 0.61 19.25
CA SER A 241 24.77 0.82 18.00
C SER A 241 25.17 -0.24 16.98
N GLY A 242 24.31 -0.44 15.99
CA GLY A 242 24.55 -1.42 14.95
C GLY A 242 23.74 -1.19 13.70
N ARG A 243 24.25 -1.71 12.59
CA ARG A 243 23.55 -1.72 11.31
C ARG A 243 22.66 -2.95 11.22
N LEU A 244 21.42 -2.78 10.77
CA LEU A 244 20.57 -3.88 10.34
C LEU A 244 20.71 -4.11 8.83
N GLY A 245 20.38 -5.34 8.40
CA GLY A 245 20.07 -5.59 7.00
C GLY A 245 18.82 -4.84 6.54
N PRO A 246 18.33 -5.10 5.31
CA PRO A 246 17.18 -4.38 4.75
C PRO A 246 15.94 -4.45 5.65
N SER A 247 15.67 -3.39 6.39
CA SER A 247 14.66 -3.35 7.47
C SER A 247 13.94 -2.01 7.47
N GLU A 248 12.94 -1.85 8.34
CA GLU A 248 12.30 -0.56 8.62
C GLU A 248 12.76 -0.02 9.99
N VAL A 249 12.58 1.28 10.23
CA VAL A 249 12.94 1.93 11.50
C VAL A 249 12.33 1.21 12.71
N PHE A 250 11.08 0.75 12.59
CA PHE A 250 10.40 -0.07 13.60
C PHE A 250 11.20 -1.34 14.00
N ASP A 251 11.88 -1.97 13.06
CA ASP A 251 12.69 -3.16 13.34
C ASP A 251 13.99 -2.81 14.08
N ALA A 252 14.57 -1.64 13.78
CA ALA A 252 15.74 -1.10 14.47
C ALA A 252 15.42 -0.73 15.91
N GLU A 253 14.35 0.02 16.16
CA GLU A 253 13.93 0.37 17.52
C GLU A 253 13.67 -0.87 18.38
N ALA A 254 13.00 -1.89 17.83
CA ALA A 254 12.80 -3.17 18.52
C ALA A 254 14.12 -3.89 18.85
N THR A 255 15.12 -3.77 17.97
CA THR A 255 16.47 -4.32 18.19
C THR A 255 17.22 -3.52 19.25
N GLY A 256 17.19 -2.19 19.18
CA GLY A 256 17.79 -1.30 20.16
C GLY A 256 17.25 -1.54 21.56
N ALA A 257 15.93 -1.69 21.71
CA ALA A 257 15.30 -1.99 22.99
C ALA A 257 15.77 -3.34 23.57
N LEU A 258 15.90 -4.37 22.74
CA LEU A 258 16.40 -5.68 23.16
C LEU A 258 17.87 -5.65 23.55
N GLU A 259 18.73 -5.06 22.73
CA GLU A 259 20.17 -5.00 23.02
C GLU A 259 20.46 -4.09 24.22
N GLY A 260 19.71 -3.00 24.36
CA GLY A 260 19.76 -2.13 25.54
C GLY A 260 19.33 -2.83 26.82
N LEU A 261 18.24 -3.60 26.79
CA LEU A 261 17.84 -4.43 27.94
C LEU A 261 18.94 -5.44 28.28
N ARG A 262 19.50 -6.14 27.29
CA ARG A 262 20.61 -7.08 27.52
C ARG A 262 21.83 -6.41 28.12
N ALA A 263 22.15 -5.18 27.69
CA ALA A 263 23.25 -4.41 28.26
C ALA A 263 22.98 -4.03 29.71
N ALA A 264 21.77 -3.54 30.03
CA ALA A 264 21.39 -3.23 31.40
C ALA A 264 21.44 -4.45 32.33
N LEU A 265 20.95 -5.61 31.87
CA LEU A 265 20.98 -6.86 32.65
C LEU A 265 22.40 -7.41 32.88
N ARG A 266 23.40 -6.98 32.10
CA ARG A 266 24.83 -7.31 32.36
C ARG A 266 25.47 -6.38 33.41
N LEU A 267 24.91 -5.20 33.62
CA LEU A 267 25.42 -4.20 34.57
C LEU A 267 24.76 -4.29 35.95
N GLY A 268 23.50 -4.69 35.98
CA GLY A 268 22.70 -4.75 37.21
C GLY A 268 22.71 -6.13 37.85
N ASP A 269 22.58 -6.15 39.18
CA ASP A 269 22.22 -7.36 39.91
C ASP A 269 20.76 -7.74 39.64
N THR A 270 20.39 -8.97 39.99
CA THR A 270 19.04 -9.54 39.79
C THR A 270 17.91 -8.73 40.44
N THR A 271 18.23 -7.83 41.37
CA THR A 271 17.27 -6.95 42.06
C THR A 271 17.13 -5.56 41.44
N SER A 272 18.02 -5.17 40.51
CA SER A 272 18.01 -3.82 39.92
C SER A 272 16.70 -3.55 39.16
N ASN A 273 16.11 -2.38 39.41
CA ASN A 273 15.00 -1.89 38.60
C ASN A 273 15.52 -1.41 37.24
N VAL A 274 14.90 -1.87 36.15
CA VAL A 274 15.23 -1.47 34.78
C VAL A 274 14.02 -0.81 34.13
N VAL A 275 14.21 0.38 33.57
CA VAL A 275 13.19 1.09 32.78
C VAL A 275 13.69 1.24 31.35
N VAL A 276 12.98 0.66 30.39
CA VAL A 276 13.26 0.75 28.97
C VAL A 276 12.36 1.81 28.33
N CYS A 277 12.99 2.85 27.82
CA CYS A 277 12.41 4.03 27.20
C CYS A 277 12.52 3.95 25.67
N THR A 278 11.40 4.18 24.99
CA THR A 278 11.32 4.32 23.52
C THR A 278 10.29 5.37 23.17
N ASP A 279 10.50 6.10 22.08
CA ASP A 279 9.58 7.13 21.61
C ASP A 279 8.55 6.65 20.58
N ASN A 280 8.58 5.36 20.26
CA ASN A 280 7.61 4.75 19.37
C ASN A 280 6.57 3.95 20.16
N LEU A 281 5.34 4.46 20.12
CA LEU A 281 4.20 3.87 20.82
C LEU A 281 3.89 2.44 20.36
N ALA A 282 4.11 2.14 19.07
CA ALA A 282 3.89 0.81 18.52
C ALA A 282 4.93 -0.19 19.05
N VAL A 283 6.19 0.21 19.14
CA VAL A 283 7.26 -0.62 19.73
C VAL A 283 7.02 -0.82 21.23
N ALA A 284 6.73 0.25 21.98
CA ALA A 284 6.41 0.15 23.40
C ALA A 284 5.25 -0.81 23.68
N SER A 285 4.19 -0.75 22.87
CA SER A 285 3.05 -1.68 22.96
C SER A 285 3.45 -3.13 22.68
N CYS A 286 4.33 -3.35 21.69
CA CYS A 286 4.85 -4.68 21.39
C CYS A 286 5.74 -5.22 22.50
N LEU A 287 6.58 -4.39 23.12
CA LEU A 287 7.45 -4.76 24.25
C LEU A 287 6.62 -5.17 25.49
N ARG A 288 5.45 -4.55 25.70
CA ARG A 288 4.52 -4.85 26.80
C ARG A 288 3.64 -6.09 26.62
N GLY A 289 3.70 -6.79 25.47
CA GLY A 289 3.06 -8.10 25.34
C GLY A 289 2.30 -8.39 24.05
N ASN A 290 2.22 -7.46 23.09
CA ASN A 290 1.56 -7.71 21.80
C ASN A 290 2.57 -7.68 20.64
N PRO A 291 3.41 -8.72 20.47
CA PRO A 291 4.50 -8.69 19.50
C PRO A 291 3.96 -8.64 18.07
N ALA A 292 4.45 -7.67 17.28
CA ALA A 292 4.15 -7.58 15.85
C ALA A 292 4.75 -8.75 15.06
N ASP A 293 4.26 -8.99 13.85
CA ASP A 293 4.81 -10.02 12.96
C ASP A 293 6.26 -9.71 12.54
N SER A 294 6.63 -8.42 12.41
CA SER A 294 8.00 -8.00 12.11
C SER A 294 8.77 -7.84 13.42
N SER A 295 10.04 -8.27 13.43
CA SER A 295 10.87 -8.34 14.64
C SER A 295 10.21 -9.12 15.80
N GLN A 296 9.35 -10.10 15.48
CA GLN A 296 8.63 -10.89 16.49
C GLN A 296 9.58 -11.60 17.45
N ASP A 297 10.71 -12.12 16.94
CA ASP A 297 11.76 -12.75 17.73
C ASP A 297 12.38 -11.76 18.73
N LYS A 298 12.57 -10.50 18.33
CA LYS A 298 13.12 -9.44 19.19
C LYS A 298 12.16 -9.11 20.33
N PHE A 299 10.88 -8.91 20.02
CA PHE A 299 9.85 -8.64 21.04
C PHE A 299 9.66 -9.83 21.98
N THR A 300 9.59 -11.05 21.45
CA THR A 300 9.41 -12.26 22.28
C THR A 300 10.61 -12.44 23.20
N ARG A 301 11.84 -12.26 22.69
CA ARG A 301 13.04 -12.37 23.51
C ARG A 301 13.15 -11.27 24.55
N PHE A 302 12.73 -10.04 24.22
CA PHE A 302 12.64 -8.95 25.17
C PHE A 302 11.68 -9.30 26.32
N GLN A 303 10.48 -9.78 25.98
CA GLN A 303 9.47 -10.16 26.96
C GLN A 303 9.92 -11.34 27.83
N GLU A 304 10.62 -12.32 27.27
CA GLU A 304 11.23 -13.42 28.02
C GLU A 304 12.23 -12.90 29.06
N LEU A 305 13.16 -12.03 28.64
CA LEU A 305 14.17 -11.43 29.52
C LEU A 305 13.54 -10.56 30.60
N ALA A 306 12.58 -9.72 30.22
CA ALA A 306 11.85 -8.87 31.16
C ALA A 306 11.06 -9.70 32.18
N SER A 307 10.43 -10.79 31.75
CA SER A 307 9.70 -11.71 32.65
C SER A 307 10.64 -12.49 33.57
N SER A 308 11.80 -12.92 33.07
CA SER A 308 12.78 -13.66 33.90
C SER A 308 13.43 -12.79 34.96
N HIS A 309 13.61 -11.49 34.68
CA HIS A 309 14.18 -10.54 35.63
C HIS A 309 13.16 -10.01 36.64
N GLY A 310 11.89 -9.87 36.25
CA GLY A 310 10.78 -9.46 37.13
C GLY A 310 10.65 -7.96 37.37
N ASN A 311 11.75 -7.21 37.36
CA ASN A 311 11.78 -5.76 37.64
C ASN A 311 12.08 -4.91 36.39
N VAL A 312 11.47 -5.25 35.25
CA VAL A 312 11.63 -4.51 33.98
C VAL A 312 10.34 -3.80 33.59
N HIS A 313 10.43 -2.48 33.41
CA HIS A 313 9.31 -1.63 33.01
C HIS A 313 9.56 -1.02 31.63
N VAL A 314 8.51 -0.93 30.81
CA VAL A 314 8.57 -0.24 29.52
C VAL A 314 7.87 1.09 29.67
N ARG A 315 8.52 2.18 29.31
CA ARG A 315 7.96 3.53 29.34
C ARG A 315 8.06 4.17 27.96
N TRP A 316 6.95 4.69 27.46
CA TRP A 316 6.99 5.55 26.29
C TRP A 316 7.44 6.95 26.70
N ILE A 317 8.30 7.56 25.89
CA ILE A 317 8.73 8.95 26.05
C ILE A 317 8.48 9.73 24.77
N PRO A 318 8.24 11.04 24.80
CA PRO A 318 8.07 11.81 23.59
C PRO A 318 9.41 11.98 22.86
N GLY A 319 9.41 11.71 21.55
CA GLY A 319 10.56 11.98 20.68
C GLY A 319 10.69 13.47 20.34
N HIS A 320 11.93 13.92 20.13
CA HIS A 320 12.33 15.31 19.82
C HIS A 320 11.93 16.35 20.87
N THR A 321 12.09 16.00 22.15
CA THR A 321 11.80 16.91 23.28
C THR A 321 13.00 17.12 24.20
N ASN A 322 14.23 16.99 23.68
CA ASN A 322 15.48 17.25 24.40
C ASN A 322 15.67 16.40 25.67
N ILE A 323 15.13 15.17 25.70
CA ILE A 323 15.43 14.22 26.77
C ILE A 323 16.85 13.67 26.50
N PRO A 324 17.86 13.97 27.35
CA PRO A 324 19.26 13.73 26.98
C PRO A 324 19.57 12.30 26.54
N GLY A 325 19.08 11.30 27.27
CA GLY A 325 19.30 9.90 26.92
C GLY A 325 18.58 9.46 25.64
N ASN A 326 17.45 10.08 25.29
CA ASN A 326 16.77 9.79 24.02
C ASN A 326 17.53 10.39 22.83
N GLU A 327 18.01 11.63 22.96
CA GLU A 327 18.83 12.27 21.93
C GLU A 327 20.17 11.52 21.75
N GLU A 328 20.75 10.98 22.82
CA GLU A 328 21.92 10.09 22.75
C GLU A 328 21.59 8.80 21.98
N ALA A 329 20.46 8.15 22.27
CA ALA A 329 20.03 6.95 21.55
C ALA A 329 19.76 7.22 20.04
N ASP A 330 19.15 8.35 19.69
CA ASP A 330 18.94 8.80 18.30
C ASP A 330 20.28 9.04 17.59
N GLY A 331 21.22 9.72 18.25
CA GLY A 331 22.58 9.92 17.75
C GLY A 331 23.30 8.59 17.49
N LEU A 332 23.17 7.63 18.41
CA LEU A 332 23.71 6.29 18.27
C LEU A 332 23.01 5.50 17.15
N ALA A 333 21.71 5.64 16.97
CA ALA A 333 20.97 4.99 15.89
C ALA A 333 21.42 5.51 14.52
N LYS A 334 21.64 6.82 14.39
CA LYS A 334 22.24 7.45 13.21
C LYS A 334 23.67 6.96 12.96
N ALA A 335 24.49 6.83 14.00
CA ALA A 335 25.82 6.24 13.88
C ALA A 335 25.76 4.77 13.46
N GLY A 336 24.78 4.00 13.97
CA GLY A 336 24.51 2.62 13.59
C GLY A 336 24.20 2.46 12.10
N CYS A 337 23.50 3.43 11.49
CA CYS A 337 23.25 3.43 10.04
C CYS A 337 24.54 3.50 9.21
N LEU A 338 25.60 4.11 9.73
CA LEU A 338 26.88 4.28 9.03
C LEU A 338 27.79 3.06 9.14
N GLN A 339 27.49 2.11 10.03
CA GLN A 339 28.25 0.88 10.16
C GLN A 339 28.03 -0.07 8.97
N ALA A 340 28.93 -1.03 8.80
CA ALA A 340 28.85 -2.04 7.76
C ALA A 340 27.63 -2.95 7.96
N GLU A 341 26.94 -3.28 6.86
CA GLU A 341 25.82 -4.22 6.91
C GLU A 341 26.30 -5.61 7.38
N PRO A 342 25.60 -6.25 8.33
CA PRO A 342 25.99 -7.58 8.79
C PRO A 342 26.05 -8.60 7.64
N PRO A 343 27.11 -9.41 7.52
CA PRO A 343 27.19 -10.45 6.49
C PRO A 343 26.01 -11.41 6.55
N GLY A 344 25.36 -11.63 5.41
CA GLY A 344 24.21 -12.54 5.31
C GLY A 344 22.90 -12.01 5.91
N ALA A 345 22.79 -10.70 6.13
CA ALA A 345 21.57 -10.12 6.68
C ALA A 345 20.34 -10.41 5.82
N ILE A 346 19.25 -10.81 6.47
CA ILE A 346 17.98 -11.17 5.84
C ILE A 346 17.03 -9.97 5.94
N PRO A 347 16.32 -9.58 4.87
CA PRO A 347 15.36 -8.50 4.95
C PRO A 347 14.25 -8.76 5.97
N SER A 348 13.87 -7.73 6.73
CA SER A 348 12.74 -7.80 7.66
C SER A 348 11.41 -8.02 6.94
N LEU A 349 10.40 -8.51 7.67
CA LEU A 349 9.07 -8.71 7.11
C LEU A 349 8.40 -7.37 6.75
N ALA A 350 8.60 -6.34 7.58
CA ALA A 350 8.10 -4.99 7.31
C ALA A 350 8.71 -4.44 6.00
N TYR A 351 10.02 -4.60 5.81
CA TYR A 351 10.71 -4.19 4.59
C TYR A 351 10.14 -4.88 3.34
N LEU A 352 9.95 -6.20 3.40
CA LEU A 352 9.39 -6.96 2.28
C LEU A 352 7.95 -6.55 1.97
N ARG A 353 7.13 -6.27 2.99
CA ARG A 353 5.77 -5.76 2.83
C ARG A 353 5.75 -4.37 2.18
N ARG A 354 6.67 -3.48 2.57
CA ARG A 354 6.83 -2.16 1.93
C ARG A 354 7.26 -2.32 0.47
N LEU A 355 8.27 -3.13 0.20
CA LEU A 355 8.77 -3.42 -1.14
C LEU A 355 7.65 -3.97 -2.04
N ALA A 356 6.84 -4.91 -1.55
CA ALA A 356 5.70 -5.44 -2.29
C ALA A 356 4.69 -4.35 -2.72
N ARG A 357 4.42 -3.39 -1.82
CA ARG A 357 3.54 -2.24 -2.13
C ARG A 357 4.20 -1.26 -3.08
N GLN A 358 5.51 -1.04 -2.96
CA GLN A 358 6.28 -0.17 -3.84
C GLN A 358 6.35 -0.72 -5.26
N GLN A 359 6.76 -1.97 -5.45
CA GLN A 359 6.86 -2.61 -6.77
C GLN A 359 5.52 -2.57 -7.52
N SER A 360 4.40 -2.77 -6.84
CA SER A 360 3.07 -2.65 -7.47
C SER A 360 2.75 -1.23 -7.93
N ARG A 361 3.18 -0.19 -7.19
CA ARG A 361 3.01 1.22 -7.57
C ARG A 361 3.89 1.55 -8.77
N ASP A 362 5.16 1.17 -8.69
CA ASP A 362 6.16 1.49 -9.71
C ASP A 362 5.84 0.77 -11.02
N ALA A 363 5.44 -0.51 -10.96
CA ALA A 363 4.99 -1.26 -12.14
C ALA A 363 3.77 -0.60 -12.80
N PHE A 364 2.83 -0.06 -12.01
CA PHE A 364 1.66 0.61 -12.58
C PHE A 364 2.01 1.96 -13.21
N LYS A 365 2.94 2.72 -12.61
CA LYS A 365 3.49 3.94 -13.21
C LYS A 365 4.23 3.67 -14.51
N ALA A 366 5.11 2.67 -14.54
CA ALA A 366 5.85 2.26 -15.72
C ALA A 366 4.92 1.79 -16.85
N TRP A 367 3.93 0.96 -16.51
CA TRP A 367 2.91 0.55 -17.48
C TRP A 367 2.15 1.74 -18.06
N TRP A 368 1.76 2.70 -17.22
CA TRP A 368 1.07 3.90 -17.68
C TRP A 368 1.94 4.78 -18.58
N SER A 369 3.24 4.92 -18.32
CA SER A 369 4.12 5.69 -19.21
C SER A 369 4.22 5.11 -20.61
N THR A 370 4.03 3.80 -20.77
CA THR A 370 4.04 3.12 -22.07
C THR A 370 2.67 3.10 -22.74
N GLU A 371 1.61 2.90 -21.97
CA GLU A 371 0.26 2.61 -22.48
C GLU A 371 -0.68 3.83 -22.47
N ALA A 372 -0.23 4.99 -21.97
CA ALA A 372 -1.05 6.20 -21.94
C ALA A 372 -1.54 6.59 -23.35
N PRO A 373 -2.86 6.79 -23.56
CA PRO A 373 -3.37 7.26 -24.84
C PRO A 373 -2.84 8.65 -25.17
N GLU A 374 -2.76 9.00 -26.46
CA GLU A 374 -2.26 10.32 -26.91
C GLU A 374 -2.98 11.50 -26.23
N SER A 375 -4.31 11.38 -26.02
CA SER A 375 -5.10 12.42 -25.34
C SER A 375 -4.72 12.65 -23.87
N TYR A 376 -4.04 11.70 -23.25
CA TYR A 376 -3.60 11.77 -21.85
C TYR A 376 -2.17 12.25 -21.67
N LYS A 377 -1.29 12.07 -22.67
CA LYS A 377 0.12 12.49 -22.60
C LYS A 377 0.30 13.95 -22.18
N PRO A 378 -0.40 14.94 -22.76
CA PRO A 378 -0.18 16.34 -22.37
C PRO A 378 -0.77 16.71 -21.00
N LEU A 379 -1.56 15.82 -20.38
CA LEU A 379 -2.24 16.11 -19.12
C LEU A 379 -1.34 15.91 -17.90
N ASN A 380 -0.16 15.29 -18.08
CA ASN A 380 0.84 15.03 -17.03
C ASN A 380 0.26 14.30 -15.79
N LEU A 381 -0.65 13.36 -16.03
CA LEU A 381 -1.30 12.60 -14.97
C LEU A 381 -0.56 11.30 -14.71
N GLU A 382 -0.37 10.95 -13.45
CA GLU A 382 0.29 9.71 -13.04
C GLU A 382 -0.72 8.61 -12.71
N ALA A 383 -0.32 7.36 -12.93
CA ALA A 383 -1.05 6.21 -12.41
C ALA A 383 -0.82 6.04 -10.90
N THR A 384 -1.88 5.70 -10.17
CA THR A 384 -1.83 5.49 -8.72
C THR A 384 -2.69 4.30 -8.31
N THR A 385 -2.21 3.52 -7.33
CA THR A 385 -2.99 2.44 -6.71
C THR A 385 -3.91 2.95 -5.58
N SER A 386 -3.68 4.18 -5.12
CA SER A 386 -4.56 4.91 -4.20
C SER A 386 -5.85 5.33 -4.91
N CYS A 387 -6.85 5.78 -4.15
CA CYS A 387 -8.08 6.31 -4.76
C CYS A 387 -7.77 7.65 -5.44
N PRO A 388 -7.97 7.81 -6.77
CA PRO A 388 -7.82 9.11 -7.40
C PRO A 388 -8.79 10.13 -6.78
N PRO A 389 -8.34 11.36 -6.52
CA PRO A 389 -9.16 12.39 -5.87
C PRO A 389 -10.41 12.74 -6.68
N GLU A 390 -10.37 12.62 -8.01
CA GLU A 390 -11.50 12.88 -8.91
C GLU A 390 -12.70 11.97 -8.65
N LEU A 391 -12.48 10.79 -8.05
CA LEU A 391 -13.56 9.86 -7.72
C LEU A 391 -14.44 10.35 -6.56
N ALA A 392 -14.08 11.45 -5.91
CA ALA A 392 -14.94 12.14 -4.95
C ALA A 392 -16.01 13.01 -5.63
N LEU A 393 -15.88 13.30 -6.93
CA LEU A 393 -16.85 14.09 -7.69
C LEU A 393 -18.18 13.32 -7.88
N PRO A 394 -19.32 14.04 -7.96
CA PRO A 394 -20.58 13.47 -8.44
C PRO A 394 -20.41 12.83 -9.83
N ARG A 395 -21.17 11.78 -10.13
CA ARG A 395 -20.99 10.97 -11.35
C ARG A 395 -21.13 11.78 -12.64
N ALA A 396 -22.15 12.64 -12.73
CA ALA A 396 -22.34 13.52 -13.89
C ALA A 396 -21.15 14.48 -14.10
N THR A 397 -20.61 15.05 -13.03
CA THR A 397 -19.43 15.94 -13.08
C THR A 397 -18.18 15.17 -13.50
N LEU A 398 -17.94 14.00 -12.89
CA LEU A 398 -16.82 13.13 -13.26
C LEU A 398 -16.95 12.67 -14.71
N HIS A 399 -18.15 12.36 -15.17
CA HIS A 399 -18.40 11.97 -16.56
C HIS A 399 -17.86 12.99 -17.54
N SER A 400 -18.21 14.27 -17.36
CA SER A 400 -17.76 15.35 -18.24
C SER A 400 -16.25 15.52 -18.23
N LEU A 401 -15.61 15.43 -17.05
CA LEU A 401 -14.16 15.48 -16.93
C LEU A 401 -13.49 14.32 -17.68
N LEU A 402 -13.95 13.09 -17.45
CA LEU A 402 -13.37 11.91 -18.10
C LEU A 402 -13.64 11.87 -19.61
N ALA A 403 -14.79 12.40 -20.05
CA ALA A 403 -15.08 12.58 -21.46
C ALA A 403 -14.09 13.57 -22.10
N ALA A 404 -13.86 14.72 -21.45
CA ALA A 404 -12.90 15.72 -21.93
C ALA A 404 -11.47 15.14 -22.01
N ARG A 405 -11.02 14.41 -20.99
CA ARG A 405 -9.68 13.76 -20.97
C ARG A 405 -9.55 12.70 -22.06
N SER A 406 -10.54 11.81 -22.17
CA SER A 406 -10.45 10.69 -23.10
C SER A 406 -10.75 11.07 -24.55
N ARG A 407 -11.50 12.17 -24.77
CA ARG A 407 -12.15 12.51 -26.05
C ARG A 407 -13.24 11.51 -26.47
N HIS A 408 -13.71 10.68 -25.53
CA HIS A 408 -14.88 9.82 -25.73
C HIS A 408 -16.05 10.41 -24.95
N GLY A 409 -16.93 11.08 -25.67
CA GLY A 409 -17.93 12.00 -25.13
C GLY A 409 -19.03 12.31 -26.14
N ASP A 410 -19.97 13.13 -25.72
CA ASP A 410 -20.91 13.80 -26.64
C ASP A 410 -20.19 14.93 -27.36
N PHE A 411 -19.36 14.55 -28.33
CA PHE A 411 -18.54 15.43 -29.16
C PHE A 411 -18.80 15.11 -30.64
N ALA A 412 -18.76 16.12 -31.49
CA ALA A 412 -19.08 15.95 -32.91
C ALA A 412 -18.19 14.88 -33.57
N ASP A 413 -16.87 14.99 -33.40
CA ASP A 413 -15.90 14.03 -33.95
C ASP A 413 -16.11 12.61 -33.43
N TYR A 414 -16.61 12.45 -32.20
CA TYR A 414 -16.94 11.13 -31.67
C TYR A 414 -18.17 10.55 -32.36
N HIS A 415 -19.25 11.32 -32.49
CA HIS A 415 -20.48 10.86 -33.11
C HIS A 415 -20.32 10.55 -34.60
N GLU A 416 -19.58 11.38 -35.33
CA GLU A 416 -19.27 11.15 -36.74
C GLU A 416 -18.43 9.88 -36.93
N ARG A 417 -17.37 9.68 -36.12
CA ARG A 417 -16.55 8.47 -36.20
C ARG A 417 -17.34 7.17 -35.96
N PHE A 418 -18.43 7.25 -35.21
CA PHE A 418 -19.30 6.11 -34.88
C PHE A 418 -20.63 6.09 -35.63
N ASN A 419 -20.83 6.99 -36.61
CA ASN A 419 -22.05 7.10 -37.42
C ASN A 419 -23.34 7.16 -36.59
N HIS A 420 -23.40 8.09 -35.63
CA HIS A 420 -24.62 8.35 -34.87
C HIS A 420 -25.44 9.46 -35.55
N ASP A 421 -26.47 9.07 -36.32
CA ASP A 421 -27.26 9.98 -37.16
C ASP A 421 -28.16 10.95 -36.37
N ASP A 422 -28.53 10.58 -35.14
CA ASP A 422 -29.41 11.35 -34.24
C ASP A 422 -28.65 12.32 -33.31
N ALA A 423 -27.32 12.38 -33.45
CA ALA A 423 -26.47 13.13 -32.55
C ALA A 423 -26.51 14.64 -32.82
N ARG A 424 -26.68 15.43 -31.76
CA ARG A 424 -26.50 16.89 -31.85
C ARG A 424 -25.02 17.24 -31.82
N LEU A 425 -24.47 17.58 -32.98
CA LEU A 425 -23.05 17.90 -33.16
C LEU A 425 -22.68 19.31 -32.65
N ASP A 426 -23.66 20.20 -32.53
CA ASP A 426 -23.45 21.58 -32.11
C ASP A 426 -23.98 21.88 -30.71
N CYS A 427 -23.31 22.80 -30.04
CA CYS A 427 -23.76 23.44 -28.82
C CYS A 427 -24.87 24.45 -29.14
N SER A 428 -25.73 24.79 -28.16
CA SER A 428 -26.73 25.84 -28.34
C SER A 428 -26.13 27.23 -28.64
N CYS A 429 -24.82 27.40 -28.49
CA CYS A 429 -24.10 28.60 -28.92
C CYS A 429 -23.75 28.58 -30.42
N GLY A 430 -24.17 27.57 -31.19
CA GLY A 430 -23.91 27.42 -32.63
C GLY A 430 -22.47 27.05 -32.98
N ARG A 431 -21.69 26.52 -32.03
CA ARG A 431 -20.35 25.98 -32.30
C ARG A 431 -20.34 24.48 -32.09
N ARG A 432 -19.51 23.81 -32.88
CA ARG A 432 -19.26 22.37 -32.83
C ARG A 432 -18.83 21.92 -31.43
N LYS A 433 -19.40 20.79 -30.96
CA LYS A 433 -19.05 20.18 -29.68
C LYS A 433 -17.67 19.54 -29.76
N ALA A 434 -16.77 19.99 -28.90
CA ALA A 434 -15.41 19.48 -28.74
C ALA A 434 -15.05 19.38 -27.25
N PRO A 435 -14.06 18.55 -26.87
CA PRO A 435 -13.57 18.46 -25.49
C PRO A 435 -13.20 19.81 -24.88
N GLU A 436 -12.65 20.71 -25.69
CA GLU A 436 -12.18 22.04 -25.30
C GLU A 436 -13.29 23.11 -25.42
N HIS A 437 -14.45 22.77 -25.98
CA HIS A 437 -15.54 23.73 -26.19
C HIS A 437 -16.00 24.48 -24.93
N PRO A 438 -16.05 23.87 -23.72
CA PRO A 438 -16.39 24.61 -22.50
C PRO A 438 -15.53 25.87 -22.29
N PHE A 439 -14.25 25.85 -22.66
CA PHE A 439 -13.35 26.98 -22.46
C PHE A 439 -13.58 28.14 -23.43
N TYR A 440 -14.24 27.88 -24.57
CA TYR A 440 -14.45 28.83 -25.66
C TYR A 440 -15.92 29.17 -25.90
N CYS A 441 -16.84 28.64 -25.09
CA CYS A 441 -18.26 28.84 -25.31
C CYS A 441 -18.70 30.27 -24.94
N ARG A 442 -19.20 31.00 -25.95
CA ARG A 442 -19.70 32.37 -25.80
C ARG A 442 -20.90 32.52 -24.86
N LYS A 443 -21.64 31.43 -24.59
CA LYS A 443 -22.75 31.42 -23.61
C LYS A 443 -22.28 31.26 -22.15
N ILE A 444 -21.01 30.97 -21.89
CA ILE A 444 -20.46 31.04 -20.53
C ILE A 444 -20.21 32.52 -20.19
N PRO A 445 -20.72 33.02 -19.04
CA PRO A 445 -20.50 34.39 -18.59
C PRO A 445 -18.99 34.72 -18.50
N PRO A 446 -18.54 35.91 -18.94
CA PRO A 446 -17.12 36.29 -18.91
C PRO A 446 -16.45 36.11 -17.55
N ARG A 447 -17.15 36.41 -16.44
CA ARG A 447 -16.65 36.24 -15.06
C ARG A 447 -16.32 34.79 -14.66
N LEU A 448 -16.91 33.81 -15.36
CA LEU A 448 -16.69 32.38 -15.11
C LEU A 448 -15.69 31.76 -16.09
N ARG A 449 -15.25 32.50 -17.12
CA ARG A 449 -14.32 31.97 -18.12
C ARG A 449 -12.93 31.86 -17.52
N MET A 450 -12.29 30.72 -17.74
CA MET A 450 -10.90 30.52 -17.35
C MET A 450 -9.97 31.39 -18.19
N ARG A 451 -8.92 31.93 -17.57
CA ARG A 451 -7.84 32.62 -18.27
C ARG A 451 -6.98 31.61 -19.02
N LEU A 452 -6.83 31.80 -20.32
CA LEU A 452 -6.11 30.88 -21.21
C LEU A 452 -4.71 31.37 -21.61
N THR A 453 -4.31 32.59 -21.22
CA THR A 453 -2.97 33.13 -21.49
C THR A 453 -1.95 32.61 -20.47
N PRO A 454 -0.67 32.39 -20.85
CA PRO A 454 -0.09 32.68 -22.16
C PRO A 454 -0.33 31.58 -23.21
N SER A 455 -0.56 30.34 -22.79
CA SER A 455 -0.77 29.19 -23.68
C SER A 455 -2.14 28.55 -23.46
N PRO A 456 -3.10 28.71 -24.40
CA PRO A 456 -4.43 28.14 -24.25
C PRO A 456 -4.42 26.61 -24.12
N ALA A 457 -3.55 25.94 -24.87
CA ALA A 457 -3.42 24.49 -24.81
C ALA A 457 -2.97 24.02 -23.41
N GLU A 458 -1.93 24.64 -22.84
CA GLU A 458 -1.45 24.28 -21.50
C GLU A 458 -2.48 24.58 -20.42
N ALA A 459 -3.17 25.73 -20.51
CA ALA A 459 -4.23 26.08 -19.57
C ALA A 459 -5.37 25.06 -19.59
N VAL A 460 -5.81 24.63 -20.79
CA VAL A 460 -6.83 23.59 -20.95
C VAL A 460 -6.33 22.25 -20.42
N HIS A 461 -5.13 21.81 -20.81
CA HIS A 461 -4.54 20.54 -20.34
C HIS A 461 -4.38 20.51 -18.82
N HIS A 462 -3.96 21.62 -18.21
CA HIS A 462 -3.90 21.75 -16.75
C HIS A 462 -5.30 21.67 -16.13
N ALA A 463 -6.26 22.40 -16.70
CA ALA A 463 -7.64 22.47 -16.22
C ALA A 463 -8.38 21.14 -16.30
N VAL A 464 -8.20 20.34 -17.36
CA VAL A 464 -8.75 18.97 -17.41
C VAL A 464 -7.82 17.96 -16.74
N GLY A 465 -6.59 18.33 -16.41
CA GLY A 465 -5.57 17.48 -15.80
C GLY A 465 -5.48 17.62 -14.28
N LYS A 466 -4.30 18.01 -13.77
CA LYS A 466 -4.04 18.19 -12.33
C LYS A 466 -4.92 19.26 -11.69
N GLY A 467 -5.31 20.29 -12.45
CA GLY A 467 -6.15 21.40 -12.04
C GLY A 467 -7.65 21.18 -12.21
N PHE A 468 -8.13 19.92 -12.25
CA PHE A 468 -9.52 19.56 -12.56
C PHE A 468 -10.60 20.30 -11.76
N LYS A 469 -10.28 20.81 -10.56
CA LYS A 469 -11.21 21.60 -9.74
C LYS A 469 -11.70 22.85 -10.48
N ALA A 470 -10.81 23.56 -11.17
CA ALA A 470 -11.18 24.77 -11.92
C ALA A 470 -12.13 24.46 -13.09
N PHE A 471 -11.88 23.35 -13.81
CA PHE A 471 -12.80 22.87 -14.84
C PHE A 471 -14.18 22.51 -14.27
N VAL A 472 -14.20 21.81 -13.12
CA VAL A 472 -15.44 21.42 -12.44
C VAL A 472 -16.23 22.64 -11.98
N GLU A 473 -15.56 23.60 -11.34
CA GLU A 473 -16.16 24.86 -10.87
C GLU A 473 -16.76 25.65 -12.05
N MET A 474 -15.97 25.94 -13.08
CA MET A 474 -16.43 26.65 -14.28
C MET A 474 -17.66 25.98 -14.91
N THR A 475 -17.60 24.67 -15.13
CA THR A 475 -18.68 23.94 -15.83
C THR A 475 -19.92 23.74 -14.97
N SER A 476 -19.77 23.71 -13.64
CA SER A 476 -20.89 23.60 -12.71
C SER A 476 -21.58 24.95 -12.51
N GLU A 477 -20.84 26.03 -12.25
CA GLU A 477 -21.40 27.37 -12.03
C GLU A 477 -22.07 27.94 -13.27
N SER A 478 -21.51 27.67 -14.46
CA SER A 478 -22.13 28.06 -15.73
C SER A 478 -23.28 27.13 -16.14
N SER A 479 -23.54 26.05 -15.38
CA SER A 479 -24.49 25.00 -15.76
C SER A 479 -24.26 24.47 -17.18
N PHE A 480 -22.98 24.38 -17.60
CA PHE A 480 -22.61 24.18 -19.00
C PHE A 480 -23.25 22.91 -19.60
N PHE A 481 -23.05 21.76 -18.95
CA PHE A 481 -23.57 20.48 -19.43
C PHE A 481 -25.06 20.24 -19.12
N GLN A 482 -25.73 21.18 -18.47
CA GLN A 482 -27.15 21.08 -18.12
C GLN A 482 -28.02 22.00 -18.97
N ARG A 483 -27.58 23.24 -19.21
CA ARG A 483 -28.37 24.28 -19.88
C ARG A 483 -27.77 24.77 -21.19
N ILE A 484 -26.43 24.89 -21.27
CA ILE A 484 -25.77 25.48 -22.44
C ILE A 484 -25.53 24.44 -23.54
N CYS A 485 -24.93 23.32 -23.18
CA CYS A 485 -24.56 22.23 -24.06
C CYS A 485 -25.01 20.91 -23.42
N PRO A 486 -26.33 20.66 -23.34
CA PRO A 486 -26.84 19.43 -22.76
C PRO A 486 -26.46 18.24 -23.62
N ARG A 487 -26.21 17.11 -22.94
CA ARG A 487 -25.99 15.84 -23.61
C ARG A 487 -27.28 15.36 -24.28
N HIS A 488 -27.18 15.02 -25.56
CA HIS A 488 -28.24 14.33 -26.30
C HIS A 488 -28.08 12.82 -26.26
#